data_AF-A0A9W6PAU9-F1
#
_entry.id   AF-A0A9W6PAU9-F1
#
_cell.length_a   1.000
_cell.length_b   1.000
_cell.length_c   1.000
_cell.angle_alpha   90.00
_cell.angle_beta   90.00
_cell.angle_gamma   90.00
#
_symmetry.space_group_name_H-M   'P 1'
#
loop_
_entity.id
_entity.type
_entity.pdbx_description
1 polymer ?
#
loop_
_entity_poly.entity_id
_entity_poly.type
_entity_poly.pdbx_seq_one_letter_code
_entity_poly.pdbx_strand_id
1 'polypeptide(L)'
;MSCTDPAPTGPDPDTPLEGVHGALLINHQVATLFGVDASTVARWGTHGLITYVTTPGGARRYPAAQFHDLLRETPRTSPANHTGPLGHADSPGQDTP
;
A
#
# COMPACT_ATOMS: atom_id res chain seq x y z
N MET A 1 -44.04 -28.52 -27.92
CA MET A 1 -42.63 -28.17 -28.24
C MET A 1 -42.17 -27.11 -27.25
N SER A 2 -41.90 -27.52 -26.01
CA SER A 2 -41.29 -26.65 -25.00
C SER A 2 -39.83 -27.07 -24.90
N CYS A 3 -38.95 -26.30 -25.52
CA CYS A 3 -37.53 -26.41 -25.28
C CYS A 3 -37.24 -25.49 -24.09
N THR A 4 -37.32 -26.05 -22.90
CA THR A 4 -36.82 -25.40 -21.68
C THR A 4 -35.30 -25.30 -21.78
N ASP A 5 -34.79 -24.09 -21.55
CA ASP A 5 -33.40 -23.77 -21.26
C ASP A 5 -32.82 -24.65 -20.14
N PRO A 6 -31.54 -25.04 -20.24
CA PRO A 6 -30.75 -24.94 -19.02
C PRO A 6 -29.37 -24.30 -19.23
N ALA A 7 -29.21 -23.20 -18.50
CA ALA A 7 -28.10 -22.88 -17.61
C ALA A 7 -26.98 -21.97 -18.15
N PRO A 8 -26.59 -20.95 -17.35
CA PRO A 8 -25.46 -20.10 -17.68
C PRO A 8 -24.17 -20.93 -17.62
N THR A 9 -23.40 -20.92 -18.72
CA THR A 9 -22.01 -21.34 -18.73
C THR A 9 -21.31 -20.68 -17.54
N GLY A 10 -20.88 -21.49 -16.58
CA GLY A 10 -20.10 -21.03 -15.45
C GLY A 10 -18.81 -20.34 -15.93
N PRO A 11 -18.26 -19.41 -15.15
CA PRO A 11 -17.04 -18.71 -15.54
C PRO A 11 -15.90 -19.72 -15.76
N ASP A 12 -15.19 -19.55 -16.88
CA ASP A 12 -14.12 -20.41 -17.38
C ASP A 12 -13.03 -20.68 -16.32
N PRO A 13 -12.49 -21.93 -16.21
CA PRO A 13 -11.42 -22.27 -15.28
C PRO A 13 -10.04 -21.72 -15.67
N ASP A 14 -9.94 -21.07 -16.83
CA ASP A 14 -8.75 -20.33 -17.30
C ASP A 14 -8.94 -18.81 -17.15
N THR A 15 -9.87 -18.37 -16.30
CA THR A 15 -9.83 -16.98 -15.84
C THR A 15 -8.72 -16.92 -14.79
N PRO A 16 -7.55 -16.30 -15.03
CA PRO A 16 -6.67 -15.95 -13.92
C PRO A 16 -7.55 -15.20 -12.94
N LEU A 17 -7.49 -15.61 -11.68
CA LEU A 17 -8.36 -15.22 -10.59
C LEU A 17 -8.23 -13.71 -10.25
N GLU A 18 -8.37 -12.83 -11.23
CA GLU A 18 -8.39 -11.36 -11.21
C GLU A 18 -9.66 -10.88 -10.47
N GLY A 19 -9.96 -11.49 -9.33
CA GLY A 19 -11.21 -11.26 -8.62
C GLY A 19 -11.38 -11.94 -7.27
N VAL A 20 -10.47 -12.81 -6.79
CA VAL A 20 -10.67 -13.47 -5.46
C VAL A 20 -9.56 -13.21 -4.43
N HIS A 21 -8.52 -12.45 -4.78
CA HIS A 21 -7.45 -12.09 -3.85
C HIS A 21 -7.16 -10.57 -3.86
N GLY A 22 -8.10 -9.82 -3.28
CA GLY A 22 -7.97 -8.46 -2.73
C GLY A 22 -6.94 -7.50 -3.34
N ALA A 23 -7.44 -6.46 -4.02
CA ALA A 23 -6.75 -5.26 -4.50
C ALA A 23 -5.23 -5.15 -4.19
N LEU A 24 -4.40 -5.14 -5.23
CA LEU A 24 -2.99 -4.86 -5.10
C LEU A 24 -2.75 -3.35 -5.03
N LEU A 25 -2.13 -2.90 -3.94
CA LEU A 25 -1.77 -1.50 -3.70
C LEU A 25 -0.37 -1.20 -4.24
N ILE A 26 -0.17 0.04 -4.65
CA ILE A 26 1.16 0.60 -4.96
C ILE A 26 1.72 1.35 -3.74
N ASN A 27 3.03 1.65 -3.75
CA ASN A 27 3.72 2.36 -2.66
C ASN A 27 2.96 3.60 -2.15
N HIS A 28 2.53 4.47 -3.07
CA HIS A 28 1.81 5.70 -2.71
C HIS A 28 0.48 5.41 -2.02
N GLN A 29 -0.25 4.39 -2.48
CA GLN A 29 -1.55 4.04 -1.92
C GLN A 29 -1.40 3.46 -0.50
N VAL A 30 -0.39 2.62 -0.27
CA VAL A 30 -0.03 2.17 1.07
C VAL A 30 0.35 3.37 1.95
N ALA A 31 1.14 4.31 1.41
CA ALA A 31 1.57 5.50 2.13
C ALA A 31 0.37 6.33 2.64
N THR A 32 -0.65 6.50 1.81
CA THR A 32 -1.91 7.16 2.18
C THR A 32 -2.64 6.44 3.32
N LEU A 33 -2.63 5.11 3.35
CA LEU A 33 -3.29 4.33 4.41
C LEU A 33 -2.64 4.51 5.79
N PHE A 34 -1.31 4.64 5.83
CA PHE A 34 -0.55 4.79 7.07
C PHE A 34 -0.17 6.25 7.40
N GLY A 35 -0.45 7.20 6.50
CA GLY A 35 -0.05 8.60 6.65
C GLY A 35 1.47 8.81 6.61
N VAL A 36 2.21 7.95 5.89
CA VAL A 36 3.67 8.02 5.75
C VAL A 36 4.07 8.41 4.31
N ASP A 37 5.36 8.56 4.04
CA ASP A 37 5.87 8.76 2.68
C ASP A 37 6.04 7.44 1.90
N ALA A 38 5.87 7.48 0.58
CA ALA A 38 6.00 6.31 -0.30
C ALA A 38 7.40 5.66 -0.27
N SER A 39 8.44 6.45 -0.02
CA SER A 39 9.82 5.97 0.14
C SER A 39 10.00 5.15 1.41
N THR A 40 9.26 5.49 2.47
CA THR A 40 9.23 4.71 3.71
C THR A 40 8.64 3.33 3.46
N VAL A 41 7.53 3.25 2.71
CA VAL A 41 6.94 1.98 2.29
C VAL A 41 7.89 1.17 1.40
N ALA A 42 8.59 1.84 0.47
CA ALA A 42 9.59 1.17 -0.38
C ALA A 42 10.69 0.53 0.46
N ARG A 43 11.14 1.25 1.48
CA ARG A 43 12.15 0.80 2.44
C ARG A 43 11.65 -0.38 3.27
N TRP A 44 10.39 -0.38 3.73
CA TRP A 44 9.81 -1.56 4.39
C TRP A 44 9.85 -2.82 3.52
N GLY A 45 9.52 -2.68 2.22
CA GLY A 45 9.61 -3.79 1.28
C GLY A 45 11.04 -4.29 1.09
N THR A 46 12.02 -3.38 1.00
CA THR A 46 13.45 -3.75 0.87
C THR A 46 14.01 -4.39 2.13
N HIS A 47 13.53 -3.98 3.31
CA HIS A 47 13.89 -4.60 4.59
C HIS A 47 13.12 -5.91 4.88
N GLY A 48 12.19 -6.32 4.02
CA GLY A 48 11.41 -7.55 4.20
C GLY A 48 10.35 -7.47 5.31
N LEU A 49 9.96 -6.26 5.73
CA LEU A 49 8.95 -6.04 6.76
C LEU A 49 7.52 -6.24 6.24
N ILE A 50 7.33 -6.11 4.93
CA ILE A 50 6.05 -6.24 4.25
C ILE A 50 6.20 -7.16 3.04
N THR A 51 5.14 -7.90 2.74
CA THR A 51 5.13 -8.82 1.58
C THR A 51 4.74 -8.05 0.34
N TYR A 52 5.43 -8.31 -0.77
CA TYR A 52 5.12 -7.72 -2.06
C TYR A 52 5.26 -8.74 -3.19
N VAL A 53 4.55 -8.47 -4.26
CA VAL A 53 4.64 -9.16 -5.53
C VAL A 53 5.33 -8.23 -6.51
N THR A 54 6.32 -8.74 -7.24
CA THR A 54 6.94 -7.99 -8.34
C THR A 54 6.24 -8.31 -9.64
N THR A 55 5.90 -7.28 -10.40
CA THR A 55 5.50 -7.47 -11.80
C THR A 55 6.73 -7.87 -12.63
N PRO A 56 6.54 -8.53 -13.80
CA PRO A 56 7.65 -8.85 -14.70
C PRO A 56 8.44 -7.61 -15.16
N GLY A 57 7.84 -6.40 -15.07
CA GLY A 57 8.51 -5.12 -15.32
C GLY A 57 9.21 -4.49 -14.11
N GLY A 58 9.31 -5.20 -12.97
CA GLY A 58 10.05 -4.74 -11.78
C GLY A 58 9.28 -3.80 -10.84
N ALA A 59 8.01 -3.49 -11.13
CA ALA A 59 7.18 -2.70 -10.22
C ALA A 59 6.69 -3.55 -9.04
N ARG A 60 6.58 -2.94 -7.86
CA ARG A 60 6.11 -3.61 -6.64
C ARG A 60 4.62 -3.40 -6.44
N ARG A 61 3.94 -4.47 -6.08
CA ARG A 61 2.51 -4.50 -5.75
C ARG A 61 2.33 -5.19 -4.41
N TYR A 62 1.55 -4.60 -3.53
CA TYR A 62 1.37 -5.11 -2.19
C TYR A 62 -0.08 -5.54 -1.95
N PRO A 63 -0.35 -6.69 -1.34
CA PRO A 63 -1.72 -7.14 -1.10
C PRO A 63 -2.43 -6.25 -0.08
N ALA A 64 -3.56 -5.63 -0.45
CA ALA A 64 -4.30 -4.73 0.45
C ALA A 64 -4.67 -5.40 1.78
N ALA A 65 -5.01 -6.69 1.74
CA ALA A 65 -5.40 -7.46 2.91
C ALA A 65 -4.37 -7.39 4.05
N GLN A 66 -3.07 -7.45 3.74
CA GLN A 66 -2.00 -7.35 4.75
C GLN A 66 -2.04 -6.00 5.48
N PHE A 67 -2.27 -4.91 4.78
CA PHE A 67 -2.29 -3.58 5.40
C PHE A 67 -3.58 -3.31 6.14
N HIS A 68 -4.72 -3.79 5.64
CA HIS A 68 -5.97 -3.73 6.38
C HIS A 68 -5.92 -4.54 7.69
N ASP A 69 -5.24 -5.69 7.66
CA ASP A 69 -4.91 -6.48 8.84
C ASP A 69 -4.06 -5.66 9.83
N LEU A 70 -2.92 -5.11 9.39
CA LEU A 70 -2.06 -4.25 10.22
C LEU A 70 -2.78 -3.03 10.80
N LEU A 71 -3.70 -2.41 10.05
CA LEU A 71 -4.50 -1.28 10.50
C LEU A 71 -5.53 -1.66 11.56
N ARG A 72 -6.05 -2.91 11.57
CA ARG A 72 -6.92 -3.37 12.67
C ARG A 72 -6.14 -3.72 13.93
N GLU A 73 -4.89 -4.18 13.78
CA GLU A 73 -4.07 -4.66 14.89
C GLU A 73 -3.30 -3.54 15.61
N THR A 74 -3.07 -2.42 14.92
CA THR A 74 -2.43 -1.24 15.51
C THR A 74 -3.48 -0.38 16.24
N PRO A 75 -3.53 -0.37 17.60
CA PRO A 75 -4.33 0.63 18.30
C PRO A 75 -3.80 2.01 17.89
N ARG A 76 -4.70 2.89 17.42
CA ARG A 76 -4.42 4.27 17.02
C ARG A 76 -3.69 5.02 18.14
N THR A 77 -2.37 4.90 18.15
CA THR A 77 -1.49 5.79 18.89
C THR A 77 -1.10 6.85 17.89
N SER A 78 -2.00 7.80 17.66
CA SER A 78 -1.72 8.96 16.81
C SER A 78 -0.48 9.65 17.38
N PRO A 79 0.68 9.71 16.68
CA PRO A 79 1.70 10.65 17.09
C PRO A 79 1.14 12.03 16.78
N ALA A 80 0.67 12.75 17.79
CA ALA A 80 0.38 14.18 17.72
C ALA A 80 1.67 14.99 17.52
N ASN A 81 2.50 14.60 16.56
CA ASN A 81 3.79 15.19 16.29
C ASN A 81 4.06 15.25 14.78
N HIS A 82 3.16 15.94 14.07
CA HIS A 82 3.56 16.70 12.89
C HIS A 82 4.07 18.06 13.41
N THR A 83 5.29 18.07 13.96
CA THR A 83 6.00 19.32 14.24
C THR A 83 6.17 20.09 12.93
N GLY A 84 5.36 21.14 12.79
CA GLY A 84 5.71 22.49 12.32
C GLY A 84 6.14 22.69 10.86
N PRO A 85 5.54 23.65 10.12
CA PRO A 85 6.36 24.45 9.21
C PRO A 85 7.34 25.28 10.07
N LEU A 86 8.50 24.73 10.37
CA LEU A 86 9.69 25.54 10.66
C LEU A 86 10.02 26.24 9.33
N GLY A 87 9.78 27.54 9.17
CA GLY A 87 10.44 28.54 9.97
C GLY A 87 11.87 28.67 9.46
N HIS A 88 12.02 29.32 8.30
CA HIS A 88 13.28 29.78 7.72
C HIS A 88 13.88 30.92 8.59
N ALA A 89 14.16 30.67 9.86
CA ALA A 89 14.72 31.68 10.75
C ALA A 89 15.55 31.03 11.86
N ASP A 90 16.85 30.90 11.62
CA ASP A 90 17.95 31.31 12.51
C ASP A 90 19.23 30.63 12.01
N SER A 91 20.01 31.35 11.19
CA SER A 91 21.42 31.01 10.99
C SER A 91 22.19 31.67 12.13
N PRO A 92 22.74 30.93 13.11
CA PRO A 92 23.67 31.49 14.07
C PRO A 92 24.95 31.91 13.34
N GLY A 93 25.46 33.09 13.69
CA GLY A 93 26.65 33.69 13.11
C GLY A 93 27.85 32.74 13.07
N GLN A 94 28.48 32.66 11.91
CA GLN A 94 29.85 32.24 11.77
C GLN A 94 30.71 33.51 11.74
N ASP A 95 31.21 33.90 12.90
CA ASP A 95 32.47 34.60 13.05
C ASP A 95 33.58 33.57 12.81
N THR A 96 34.40 33.75 11.76
CA THR A 96 35.66 33.02 11.57
C THR A 96 36.55 33.81 10.60
N PRO A 97 37.88 33.84 10.85
CA PRO A 97 38.65 34.95 11.39
C PRO A 97 38.98 36.11 10.42
#